data_AF-A0A7I7VWK7-F1
#
_entry.id   AF-A0A7I7VWK7-F1
#
_cell.length_a   1.000
_cell.length_b   1.000
_cell.length_c   1.000
_cell.angle_alpha   90.00
_cell.angle_beta   90.00
_cell.angle_gamma   90.00
#
_symmetry.space_group_name_H-M   'P 1'
#
loop_
_entity.id
_entity.type
_entity.pdbx_description
1 polymer ?
#
loop_
_entity_poly.entity_id
_entity_poly.type
_entity_poly.pdbx_seq_one_letter_code
_entity_poly.pdbx_strand_id
1 'polypeptide(L)'
;MYVNAAMPPDRMRMTLAHELGHLVMDAMTLVSPLETERRATAFAAEFLAPIDDIAFDLDGVSIRTVHELDELLLTWGASVASLVARARERGILSDYQYRSMFRLLNETGRMYGPRPGVADEEPPLISSVPEQLITSGYTTSELDEICLLADKRRRPARRRQQGDQSGQQPALPAIQNSATNNPDHRYQVRLCATRCHRMPCRSLPPIRSRPTPIRVPTRPRRPRTRIT
;
A
#
# COMPACT_ATOMS: atom_id res chain seq x y z
N MET A 1 3.55 11.32 1.67
CA MET A 1 2.90 10.07 2.08
C MET A 1 3.68 9.46 3.23
N TYR A 2 3.02 9.20 4.36
CA TYR A 2 3.65 8.60 5.54
C TYR A 2 2.97 7.27 5.82
N VAL A 3 3.75 6.20 5.91
CA VAL A 3 3.24 4.86 6.20
C VAL A 3 3.88 4.36 7.49
N ASN A 4 3.06 3.81 8.39
CA ASN A 4 3.55 3.20 9.62
C ASN A 4 4.29 1.90 9.31
N ALA A 5 5.60 1.88 9.55
CA ALA A 5 6.46 0.73 9.29
C ALA A 5 6.24 -0.47 10.25
N ALA A 6 5.42 -0.32 11.29
CA ALA A 6 5.03 -1.41 12.17
C ALA A 6 3.76 -2.13 11.69
N MET A 7 3.16 -1.71 10.58
CA MET A 7 1.98 -2.39 10.03
C MET A 7 2.37 -3.74 9.42
N PRO A 8 1.48 -4.74 9.54
CA PRO A 8 1.59 -5.97 8.77
C PRO A 8 1.78 -5.70 7.25
N PRO A 9 2.54 -6.54 6.53
CA PRO A 9 2.88 -6.28 5.13
C PRO A 9 1.66 -6.12 4.20
N ASP A 10 0.62 -6.93 4.38
CA ASP A 10 -0.64 -6.84 3.64
C ASP A 10 -1.35 -5.49 3.84
N ARG A 11 -1.32 -4.96 5.08
CA ARG A 11 -1.84 -3.63 5.39
C ARG A 11 -0.96 -2.53 4.80
N MET A 12 0.35 -2.69 4.87
CA MET A 12 1.28 -1.75 4.25
C MET A 12 1.04 -1.67 2.74
N ARG A 13 0.88 -2.82 2.04
CA ARG A 13 0.50 -2.88 0.62
C ARG A 13 -0.81 -2.15 0.35
N MET A 14 -1.85 -2.43 1.14
CA MET A 14 -3.15 -1.77 0.99
C MET A 14 -3.06 -0.24 1.16
N THR A 15 -2.34 0.22 2.19
CA THR A 15 -2.10 1.66 2.38
C THR A 15 -1.30 2.24 1.22
N LEU A 16 -0.27 1.55 0.75
CA LEU A 16 0.55 2.01 -0.37
C LEU A 16 -0.26 2.15 -1.66
N ALA A 17 -1.08 1.16 -1.96
CA ALA A 17 -1.95 1.15 -3.13
C ALA A 17 -3.09 2.18 -3.04
N HIS A 18 -3.62 2.45 -1.84
CA HIS A 18 -4.62 3.49 -1.60
C HIS A 18 -4.08 4.88 -1.96
N GLU A 19 -2.90 5.20 -1.45
CA GLU A 19 -2.23 6.48 -1.72
C GLU A 19 -1.83 6.59 -3.20
N LEU A 20 -1.41 5.47 -3.82
CA LEU A 20 -1.23 5.42 -5.28
C LEU A 20 -2.54 5.71 -6.02
N GLY A 21 -3.66 5.19 -5.54
CA GLY A 21 -4.99 5.47 -6.07
C GLY A 21 -5.30 6.96 -6.08
N HIS A 22 -5.03 7.68 -4.98
CA HIS A 22 -5.18 9.13 -4.95
C HIS A 22 -4.32 9.83 -6.01
N LEU A 23 -3.06 9.42 -6.16
CA LEU A 23 -2.15 10.02 -7.14
C LEU A 23 -2.62 9.80 -8.59
N VAL A 24 -3.13 8.60 -8.90
CA VAL A 24 -3.55 8.22 -10.24
C VAL A 24 -4.90 8.83 -10.60
N MET A 25 -5.86 8.81 -9.66
CA MET A 25 -7.27 9.09 -9.96
C MET A 25 -7.72 10.50 -9.57
N ASP A 26 -7.09 11.11 -8.56
CA ASP A 26 -7.67 12.26 -7.85
C ASP A 26 -6.83 13.54 -7.94
N ALA A 27 -5.75 13.53 -8.72
CA ALA A 27 -4.88 14.70 -8.89
C ALA A 27 -5.60 15.96 -9.44
N MET A 28 -6.80 15.81 -10.05
CA MET A 28 -7.58 16.91 -10.66
C MET A 28 -9.11 16.70 -10.62
N THR A 29 -9.66 16.01 -9.61
CA THR A 29 -11.09 15.68 -9.57
C THR A 29 -11.94 16.66 -8.77
N LEU A 30 -13.16 16.97 -9.26
CA LEU A 30 -14.17 17.77 -8.55
C LEU A 30 -15.13 16.94 -7.68
N VAL A 31 -14.77 15.67 -7.40
CA VAL A 31 -15.62 14.78 -6.59
C VAL A 31 -15.52 15.13 -5.10
N SER A 32 -16.52 14.72 -4.32
CA SER A 32 -16.52 14.96 -2.89
C SER A 32 -15.37 14.19 -2.20
N PRO A 33 -14.85 14.67 -1.06
CA PRO A 33 -13.79 13.97 -0.33
C PRO A 33 -14.15 12.52 0.02
N LEU A 34 -15.42 12.26 0.35
CA LEU A 34 -15.89 10.89 0.63
C LEU A 34 -15.75 9.98 -0.59
N GLU A 35 -16.07 10.50 -1.77
CA GLU A 35 -16.00 9.73 -3.01
C GLU A 35 -14.54 9.52 -3.46
N THR A 36 -13.66 10.50 -3.24
CA THR A 36 -12.21 10.37 -3.40
C THR A 36 -11.67 9.18 -2.59
N GLU A 37 -11.98 9.13 -1.29
CA GLU A 37 -11.52 8.01 -0.42
C GLU A 37 -12.07 6.66 -0.87
N ARG A 38 -13.36 6.62 -1.24
CA ARG A 38 -14.01 5.40 -1.73
C ARG A 38 -13.34 4.90 -3.01
N ARG A 39 -13.05 5.79 -3.95
CA ARG A 39 -12.36 5.47 -5.21
C ARG A 39 -10.96 4.96 -4.93
N ALA A 40 -10.16 5.65 -4.12
CA ALA A 40 -8.81 5.21 -3.77
C ALA A 40 -8.79 3.82 -3.12
N THR A 41 -9.74 3.55 -2.22
CA THR A 41 -9.90 2.23 -1.60
C THR A 41 -10.24 1.15 -2.65
N ALA A 42 -11.17 1.46 -3.56
CA ALA A 42 -11.57 0.54 -4.63
C ALA A 42 -10.42 0.26 -5.61
N PHE A 43 -9.64 1.30 -5.96
CA PHE A 43 -8.44 1.15 -6.77
C PHE A 43 -7.42 0.26 -6.09
N ALA A 44 -7.15 0.46 -4.80
CA ALA A 44 -6.20 -0.35 -4.05
C ALA A 44 -6.60 -1.83 -4.03
N ALA A 45 -7.89 -2.10 -3.79
CA ALA A 45 -8.44 -3.45 -3.78
C ALA A 45 -8.31 -4.13 -5.16
N GLU A 46 -8.64 -3.43 -6.25
CA GLU A 46 -8.52 -3.95 -7.61
C GLU A 46 -7.07 -4.10 -8.07
N PHE A 47 -6.20 -3.16 -7.69
CA PHE A 47 -4.79 -3.17 -8.05
C PHE A 47 -4.03 -4.33 -7.40
N LEU A 48 -4.33 -4.63 -6.12
CA LEU A 48 -3.66 -5.72 -5.40
C LEU A 48 -4.22 -7.09 -5.73
N ALA A 49 -5.54 -7.20 -5.89
CA ALA A 49 -6.21 -8.46 -6.14
C ALA A 49 -7.34 -8.25 -7.16
N PRO A 50 -7.02 -8.29 -8.47
CA PRO A 50 -7.98 -8.07 -9.55
C PRO A 50 -9.17 -9.01 -9.45
N ILE A 51 -10.37 -8.47 -9.60
CA ILE A 51 -11.58 -9.24 -9.31
C ILE A 51 -11.79 -10.38 -10.29
N ASP A 52 -11.41 -10.17 -11.54
CA ASP A 52 -11.53 -11.17 -12.59
C ASP A 52 -10.68 -12.42 -12.30
N ASP A 53 -9.60 -12.26 -11.54
CA ASP A 53 -8.69 -13.36 -11.18
C ASP A 53 -9.10 -14.05 -9.89
N ILE A 54 -9.65 -13.32 -8.90
CA ILE A 54 -9.99 -13.88 -7.58
C ILE A 54 -11.48 -14.23 -7.40
N ALA A 55 -12.33 -13.92 -8.38
CA ALA A 55 -13.78 -14.07 -8.23
C ALA A 55 -14.18 -15.50 -7.85
N PHE A 56 -13.59 -16.49 -8.50
CA PHE A 56 -13.89 -17.90 -8.24
C PHE A 56 -13.54 -18.31 -6.80
N ASP A 57 -12.37 -17.89 -6.31
CA ASP A 57 -11.92 -18.19 -4.95
C ASP A 57 -12.80 -17.51 -3.89
N LEU A 58 -13.36 -16.34 -4.22
CA LEU A 58 -14.26 -15.62 -3.33
C LEU A 58 -15.65 -16.25 -3.21
N ASP A 59 -16.10 -17.06 -4.17
CA ASP A 59 -17.47 -17.61 -4.18
C ASP A 59 -17.73 -18.57 -3.00
N GLY A 60 -16.68 -19.21 -2.47
CA GLY A 60 -16.75 -20.10 -1.30
C GLY A 60 -16.66 -19.39 0.06
N VAL A 61 -16.44 -18.08 0.08
CA VAL A 61 -16.10 -17.35 1.30
C VAL A 61 -17.30 -17.24 2.24
N SER A 62 -17.08 -17.68 3.46
CA SER A 62 -18.05 -17.66 4.56
C SER A 62 -17.32 -17.56 5.89
N ILE A 63 -18.07 -17.29 6.97
CA ILE A 63 -17.51 -17.25 8.34
C ILE A 63 -16.77 -18.56 8.69
N ARG A 64 -17.21 -19.69 8.16
CA ARG A 64 -16.60 -21.02 8.41
C ARG A 64 -15.32 -21.25 7.60
N THR A 65 -15.19 -20.55 6.48
CA THR A 65 -14.09 -20.70 5.51
C THR A 65 -13.11 -19.53 5.53
N VAL A 66 -13.07 -18.76 6.62
CA VAL A 66 -12.17 -17.60 6.78
C VAL A 66 -10.68 -17.93 6.54
N HIS A 67 -10.27 -19.19 6.73
CA HIS A 67 -8.90 -19.65 6.49
C HIS A 67 -8.55 -19.75 5.01
N GLU A 68 -9.53 -19.94 4.12
CA GLU A 68 -9.32 -19.95 2.66
C GLU A 68 -8.85 -18.57 2.16
N LEU A 69 -9.18 -17.50 2.88
CA LEU A 69 -8.70 -16.15 2.58
C LEU A 69 -7.19 -15.97 2.83
N ASP A 70 -6.57 -16.85 3.62
CA ASP A 70 -5.12 -16.76 3.89
C ASP A 70 -4.32 -17.12 2.62
N GLU A 71 -4.80 -18.06 1.80
CA GLU A 71 -4.16 -18.40 0.52
C GLU A 71 -4.21 -17.24 -0.48
N LEU A 72 -5.37 -16.55 -0.55
CA LEU A 72 -5.51 -15.34 -1.34
C LEU A 72 -4.62 -14.21 -0.83
N LEU A 73 -4.52 -14.03 0.49
CA LEU A 73 -3.61 -13.06 1.08
C LEU A 73 -2.14 -13.35 0.76
N LEU A 74 -1.72 -14.62 0.76
CA LEU A 74 -0.36 -15.01 0.41
C LEU A 74 -0.06 -14.79 -1.08
N THR A 75 -1.03 -15.11 -1.94
CA THR A 75 -0.88 -15.02 -3.41
C THR A 75 -0.90 -13.57 -3.89
N TRP A 76 -1.85 -12.76 -3.39
CA TRP A 76 -2.12 -11.42 -3.89
C TRP A 76 -1.56 -10.31 -2.99
N GLY A 77 -1.22 -10.62 -1.74
CA GLY A 77 -0.76 -9.61 -0.80
C GLY A 77 -1.84 -8.65 -0.31
N ALA A 78 -3.10 -8.90 -0.66
CA ALA A 78 -4.23 -8.12 -0.18
C ALA A 78 -4.59 -8.53 1.25
N SER A 79 -4.95 -7.56 2.08
CA SER A 79 -5.39 -7.86 3.45
C SER A 79 -6.69 -8.66 3.45
N VAL A 80 -6.85 -9.58 4.41
CA VAL A 80 -8.09 -10.35 4.59
C VAL A 80 -9.32 -9.43 4.71
N ALA A 81 -9.16 -8.28 5.38
CA ALA A 81 -10.23 -7.29 5.49
C ALA A 81 -10.68 -6.73 4.13
N SER A 82 -9.73 -6.49 3.21
CA SER A 82 -10.03 -6.06 1.84
C SER A 82 -10.76 -7.16 1.08
N LEU A 83 -10.28 -8.41 1.15
CA LEU A 83 -10.94 -9.56 0.50
C LEU A 83 -12.38 -9.78 0.99
N VAL A 84 -12.62 -9.63 2.30
CA VAL A 84 -13.97 -9.69 2.89
C VAL A 84 -14.87 -8.56 2.38
N ALA A 85 -14.33 -7.34 2.25
CA ALA A 85 -15.07 -6.23 1.64
C ALA A 85 -15.42 -6.53 0.18
N ARG A 86 -14.49 -7.09 -0.59
CA ARG A 86 -14.73 -7.51 -1.99
C ARG A 86 -15.82 -8.58 -2.10
N ALA A 87 -15.80 -9.59 -1.23
CA ALA A 87 -16.82 -10.64 -1.19
C ALA A 87 -18.21 -10.07 -0.87
N ARG A 88 -18.30 -9.06 0.01
CA ARG A 88 -19.55 -8.32 0.24
C ARG A 88 -19.99 -7.52 -0.99
N GLU A 89 -19.08 -6.80 -1.63
CA GLU A 89 -19.38 -6.00 -2.83
C GLU A 89 -19.91 -6.86 -3.98
N ARG A 90 -19.42 -8.10 -4.11
CA ARG A 90 -19.94 -9.11 -5.06
C ARG A 90 -21.26 -9.77 -4.63
N GLY A 91 -21.75 -9.49 -3.42
CA GLY A 91 -22.97 -10.09 -2.89
C GLY A 91 -22.81 -11.53 -2.38
N ILE A 92 -21.58 -12.05 -2.28
CA ILE A 92 -21.31 -13.38 -1.70
C ILE A 92 -21.58 -13.36 -0.19
N LEU A 93 -21.17 -12.27 0.47
CA LEU A 93 -21.46 -12.04 1.87
C LEU A 93 -22.62 -11.05 2.01
N SER A 94 -23.66 -11.48 2.74
CA SER A 94 -24.67 -10.54 3.25
C SER A 94 -24.06 -9.54 4.23
N ASP A 95 -24.73 -8.42 4.47
CA ASP A 95 -24.31 -7.43 5.48
C ASP A 95 -24.13 -8.04 6.87
N TYR A 96 -24.96 -9.03 7.23
CA TYR A 96 -24.83 -9.74 8.49
C TYR A 96 -23.55 -10.59 8.55
N GLN A 97 -23.27 -11.34 7.48
CA GLN A 97 -22.06 -12.16 7.40
C GLN A 97 -20.81 -11.29 7.36
N TYR A 98 -20.82 -10.19 6.61
CA TYR A 98 -19.73 -9.21 6.58
C TYR A 98 -19.42 -8.66 7.99
N ARG A 99 -20.43 -8.18 8.72
CA ARG A 99 -20.24 -7.67 10.09
C ARG A 99 -19.69 -8.75 11.03
N SER A 100 -20.19 -9.98 10.88
CA SER A 100 -19.75 -11.12 11.69
C SER A 100 -18.31 -11.54 11.36
N MET A 101 -17.92 -11.46 10.09
CA MET A 101 -16.56 -11.70 9.65
C MET A 101 -15.60 -10.68 10.26
N PHE A 102 -15.92 -9.39 10.21
CA PHE A 102 -15.09 -8.36 10.84
C PHE A 102 -14.95 -8.55 12.36
N ARG A 103 -16.01 -9.00 13.03
CA ARG A 103 -15.93 -9.37 14.46
C ARG A 103 -14.93 -10.52 14.67
N LEU A 104 -15.07 -11.60 13.90
CA LEU A 104 -14.15 -12.75 13.93
C LEU A 104 -12.70 -12.33 13.66
N LEU A 105 -12.44 -11.49 12.66
CA LEU A 105 -11.09 -11.03 12.34
C LEU A 105 -10.47 -10.19 13.47
N ASN A 106 -11.27 -9.42 14.20
CA ASN A 106 -10.79 -8.68 15.37
C ASN A 106 -10.51 -9.60 16.56
N GLU A 107 -11.45 -10.49 16.89
CA GLU A 107 -11.35 -11.43 18.02
C GLU A 107 -10.18 -12.41 17.88
N THR A 108 -9.91 -12.85 16.65
CA THR A 108 -8.80 -13.77 16.34
C THR A 108 -7.46 -13.05 16.14
N GLY A 109 -7.42 -11.73 16.25
CA GLY A 109 -6.21 -10.94 16.01
C GLY A 109 -5.78 -10.86 14.54
N ARG A 110 -6.52 -11.47 13.60
CA ARG A 110 -6.25 -11.41 12.15
C ARG A 110 -6.31 -9.98 11.59
N MET A 111 -6.94 -9.04 12.28
CA MET A 111 -6.88 -7.64 11.87
C MET A 111 -5.48 -7.03 12.02
N TYR A 112 -4.75 -7.28 13.11
CA TYR A 112 -3.54 -6.50 13.44
C TYR A 112 -2.29 -7.36 13.75
N GLY A 113 -2.46 -8.68 13.85
CA GLY A 113 -1.38 -9.60 14.20
C GLY A 113 -0.36 -9.82 13.08
N PRO A 114 0.69 -10.61 13.35
CA PRO A 114 1.68 -11.01 12.37
C PRO A 114 1.05 -11.69 11.14
N ARG A 115 1.78 -11.68 10.02
CA ARG A 115 1.41 -12.38 8.77
C ARG A 115 2.49 -13.37 8.38
N PRO A 116 2.50 -14.57 9.00
CA PRO A 116 3.44 -15.60 8.61
C PRO A 116 3.30 -15.91 7.11
N GLY A 117 4.42 -16.00 6.40
CA GLY A 117 4.44 -16.31 4.97
C GLY A 117 4.22 -15.11 4.03
N VAL A 118 3.78 -13.95 4.53
CA VAL A 118 3.76 -12.72 3.72
C VAL A 118 5.12 -12.03 3.84
N ALA A 119 5.78 -11.84 2.71
CA ALA A 119 7.05 -11.12 2.66
C ALA A 119 6.89 -9.66 3.10
N ASP A 120 7.84 -9.17 3.90
CA ASP A 120 7.93 -7.76 4.26
C ASP A 120 8.23 -6.90 3.02
N GLU A 121 7.67 -5.68 3.01
CA GLU A 121 7.93 -4.71 1.95
C GLU A 121 9.26 -3.99 2.19
N GLU A 122 10.24 -4.25 1.32
CA GLU A 122 11.52 -3.54 1.29
C GLU A 122 11.67 -2.77 -0.02
N PRO A 123 11.13 -1.53 -0.14
CA PRO A 123 11.19 -0.76 -1.39
C PRO A 123 12.64 -0.30 -1.65
N PRO A 124 13.41 -0.94 -2.55
CA PRO A 124 14.84 -0.68 -2.65
C PRO A 124 15.10 0.70 -3.27
N LEU A 125 14.22 1.14 -4.17
CA LEU A 125 14.33 2.40 -4.91
C LEU A 125 14.18 3.63 -4.00
N ILE A 126 13.50 3.52 -2.86
CA ILE A 126 13.33 4.68 -1.97
C ILE A 126 14.66 5.14 -1.38
N SER A 127 15.62 4.23 -1.22
CA SER A 127 16.97 4.57 -0.77
C SER A 127 17.75 5.37 -1.81
N SER A 128 17.48 5.15 -3.09
CA SER A 128 18.19 5.78 -4.19
C SER A 128 17.83 7.26 -4.37
N VAL A 129 16.60 7.66 -4.03
CA VAL A 129 16.13 9.05 -4.17
C VAL A 129 16.98 10.04 -3.38
N PRO A 130 17.17 9.90 -2.06
CA PRO A 130 18.03 10.83 -1.33
C PRO A 130 19.49 10.72 -1.76
N GLU A 131 19.99 9.53 -2.13
CA GLU A 131 21.37 9.37 -2.64
C GLU A 131 21.60 10.17 -3.92
N GLN A 132 20.64 10.14 -4.85
CA GLN A 132 20.70 10.91 -6.11
C GLN A 132 20.57 12.42 -5.88
N LEU A 133 19.72 12.84 -4.94
CA LEU A 133 19.58 14.27 -4.63
C LEU A 133 20.83 14.82 -3.93
N ILE A 134 21.43 14.07 -3.01
CA ILE A 134 22.73 14.44 -2.41
C ILE A 134 23.80 14.54 -3.51
N THR A 135 23.86 13.58 -4.43
CA THR A 135 24.79 13.60 -5.56
C THR A 135 24.56 14.82 -6.47
N SER A 136 23.32 15.29 -6.58
CA SER A 136 22.96 16.48 -7.35
C SER A 136 23.25 17.81 -6.63
N GLY A 137 23.86 17.76 -5.45
CA GLY A 137 24.30 18.95 -4.69
C GLY A 137 23.32 19.44 -3.63
N TYR A 138 22.22 18.73 -3.38
CA TYR A 138 21.30 19.08 -2.29
C TYR A 138 21.91 18.69 -0.93
N THR A 139 21.90 19.64 0.00
CA THR A 139 22.30 19.40 1.39
C THR A 139 21.23 18.61 2.14
N THR A 140 21.60 17.94 3.24
CA THR A 140 20.64 17.20 4.08
C THR A 140 19.53 18.11 4.60
N SER A 141 19.84 19.36 4.96
CA SER A 141 18.84 20.34 5.42
C SER A 141 17.85 20.72 4.33
N GLU A 142 18.30 20.92 3.10
CA GLU A 142 17.40 21.17 1.96
C GLU A 142 16.52 19.95 1.67
N LEU A 143 17.03 18.73 1.82
CA LEU A 143 16.22 17.52 1.70
C LEU A 143 15.17 17.41 2.78
N ASP A 144 15.51 17.73 4.03
CA ASP A 144 14.57 17.72 5.13
C ASP A 144 13.47 18.77 4.93
N GLU A 145 13.81 19.94 4.38
CA GLU A 145 12.84 20.96 3.96
C GLU A 145 11.96 20.49 2.80
N ILE A 146 12.53 19.95 1.72
CA ILE A 146 11.80 19.47 0.53
C ILE A 146 10.86 18.32 0.89
N CYS A 147 11.32 17.37 1.70
CA CYS A 147 10.55 16.22 2.12
C CYS A 147 9.65 16.50 3.33
N LEU A 148 9.68 17.73 3.88
CA LEU A 148 8.97 18.11 5.10
C LEU A 148 9.25 17.16 6.28
N LEU A 149 10.47 16.62 6.33
CA LEU A 149 10.96 15.72 7.38
C LEU A 149 11.54 16.55 8.53
N ALA A 150 10.66 17.26 9.25
CA ALA A 150 11.07 17.95 10.46
C ALA A 150 11.35 16.93 11.59
N ASP A 151 12.63 16.62 11.77
CA ASP A 151 13.26 16.07 12.97
C ASP A 151 13.10 14.55 13.26
N LYS A 152 14.24 13.89 13.54
CA LYS A 152 14.49 12.51 14.06
C LYS A 152 13.72 11.30 13.51
N ARG A 153 12.81 11.43 12.56
CA ARG A 153 11.96 10.34 12.04
C ARG A 153 12.47 9.69 10.76
N ARG A 154 13.65 10.09 10.28
CA ARG A 154 14.29 9.46 9.12
C ARG A 154 14.80 8.07 9.55
N ARG A 155 14.04 7.02 9.28
CA ARG A 155 14.66 5.69 9.23
C ARG A 155 15.61 5.66 8.04
N PRO A 156 16.90 5.35 8.22
CA PRO A 156 17.76 5.09 7.08
C PRO A 156 17.11 3.96 6.27
N ALA A 157 16.90 4.19 4.98
CA ALA A 157 16.49 3.12 4.10
C ALA A 157 17.51 1.99 4.26
N ARG A 158 17.05 0.79 4.61
CA ARG A 158 17.94 -0.35 4.89
C ARG A 158 18.88 -0.51 3.69
N ARG A 159 20.17 -0.22 3.88
CA ARG A 159 21.19 -0.53 2.90
C ARG A 159 21.18 -2.04 2.71
N ARG A 160 21.11 -2.47 1.46
CA ARG A 160 21.35 -3.85 1.06
C ARG A 160 22.72 -4.24 1.61
N GLN A 161 22.76 -5.01 2.71
CA GLN A 161 23.98 -5.74 3.02
C GLN A 161 24.06 -6.84 1.96
N GLN A 162 24.98 -6.68 1.00
CA GLN A 162 25.42 -7.79 0.18
C GLN A 162 25.89 -8.89 1.12
N GLY A 163 25.44 -10.11 0.86
CA GLY A 163 25.31 -11.16 1.86
C GLY A 163 26.58 -11.49 2.63
N ASP A 164 26.39 -11.81 3.90
CA ASP A 164 27.21 -12.79 4.58
C ASP A 164 26.29 -13.87 5.16
N GLN A 165 26.43 -15.08 4.64
CA GLN A 165 25.81 -16.27 5.20
C GLN A 165 26.69 -16.74 6.35
N SER A 166 26.44 -16.22 7.55
CA SER A 166 26.92 -16.85 8.77
C SER A 166 25.82 -16.81 9.82
N GLY A 167 25.24 -17.98 10.09
CA GLY A 167 24.11 -18.13 10.98
C GLY A 167 24.51 -17.94 12.45
N GLN A 168 23.85 -16.99 13.11
CA GLN A 168 23.60 -17.07 14.55
C GLN A 168 22.43 -16.13 14.90
N GLN A 169 21.31 -16.68 15.34
CA GLN A 169 20.21 -15.92 15.96
C GLN A 169 20.66 -15.40 17.33
N PRO A 170 20.59 -14.09 17.62
CA PRO A 170 20.71 -13.63 19.00
C PRO A 170 19.37 -13.82 19.74
N ALA A 171 19.47 -14.33 20.97
CA ALA A 171 18.34 -14.59 21.87
C ALA A 171 17.56 -13.32 22.24
N LEU A 172 16.23 -13.43 22.28
CA LEU A 172 15.31 -12.39 22.73
C LEU A 172 15.38 -12.22 24.26
N PRO A 173 15.48 -11.00 24.81
CA PRO A 173 15.30 -10.79 26.25
C PRO A 173 13.81 -10.81 26.62
N ALA A 174 13.53 -11.37 27.79
CA ALA A 174 12.19 -11.52 28.36
C ALA A 174 11.51 -10.16 28.61
N ILE A 175 10.28 -10.01 28.13
CA ILE A 175 9.43 -8.85 28.40
C ILE A 175 8.76 -9.02 29.76
N GLN A 176 9.11 -8.16 30.72
CA GLN A 176 8.33 -7.98 31.94
C GLN A 176 7.11 -7.11 31.63
N ASN A 177 5.93 -7.64 31.91
CA ASN A 177 4.66 -6.94 31.81
C ASN A 177 4.54 -5.87 32.90
N SER A 178 4.40 -4.61 32.51
CA SER A 178 3.80 -3.57 33.33
C SER A 178 2.70 -2.86 32.54
N ALA A 179 1.46 -3.21 32.89
CA ALA A 179 0.26 -2.61 32.37
C ALA A 179 0.21 -1.12 32.74
N THR A 180 0.07 -0.24 31.74
CA THR A 180 -0.42 1.11 31.96
C THR A 180 -1.59 1.36 31.00
N ASN A 181 -2.78 1.44 31.58
CA ASN A 181 -4.01 1.85 30.91
C ASN A 181 -3.89 3.31 30.49
N ASN A 182 -4.02 3.61 29.19
CA ASN A 182 -4.24 4.97 28.70
C ASN A 182 -5.40 4.98 27.67
N PRO A 183 -6.54 5.65 27.95
CA PRO A 183 -7.78 5.50 27.17
C PRO A 183 -7.93 6.45 25.96
N ASP A 184 -6.85 6.91 25.33
CA ASP A 184 -6.91 7.96 24.28
C ASP A 184 -6.48 7.52 22.86
N HIS A 185 -6.89 6.33 22.42
CA HIS A 185 -6.78 5.95 21.00
C HIS A 185 -8.00 6.40 20.19
N ARG A 186 -8.12 7.72 19.96
CA ARG A 186 -8.92 8.27 18.86
C ARG A 186 -8.01 8.52 17.66
N TYR A 187 -8.14 7.66 16.65
CA TYR A 187 -7.52 7.84 15.33
C TYR A 187 -8.06 9.13 14.68
N GLN A 188 -7.30 10.22 14.74
CA GLN A 188 -7.46 11.37 13.85
C GLN A 188 -6.33 11.33 12.82
N VAL A 189 -6.65 10.93 11.59
CA VAL A 189 -5.88 11.30 10.41
C VAL A 189 -6.15 12.79 10.17
N ARG A 190 -5.33 13.67 10.75
CA ARG A 190 -5.37 15.10 10.42
C ARG A 190 -4.62 15.33 9.12
N LEU A 191 -5.37 15.57 8.06
CA LEU A 191 -4.92 16.28 6.86
C LEU A 191 -4.34 17.63 7.28
N CYS A 192 -3.02 17.81 7.20
CA CYS A 192 -2.40 19.13 7.27
C CYS A 192 -2.51 19.77 5.87
N ALA A 193 -3.70 20.23 5.52
CA ALA A 193 -3.91 21.14 4.41
C ALA A 193 -3.90 22.57 4.96
N THR A 194 -2.73 23.20 5.08
CA THR A 194 -2.63 24.67 5.01
C THR A 194 -1.19 25.17 4.86
N ARG A 195 -1.06 26.17 3.97
CA ARG A 195 -0.02 27.21 3.93
C ARG A 195 1.25 26.97 3.09
N CYS A 196 1.06 26.71 1.80
CA CYS A 196 2.08 27.02 0.79
C CYS A 196 1.81 28.43 0.23
N HIS A 197 2.21 29.48 0.96
CA HIS A 197 2.31 30.84 0.42
C HIS A 197 3.63 31.45 0.89
N ARG A 198 4.45 31.87 -0.09
CA ARG A 198 5.80 32.46 -0.02
C ARG A 198 6.97 31.48 -0.05
N MET A 199 7.32 31.06 -1.26
CA MET A 199 8.72 30.85 -1.68
C MET A 199 8.89 31.52 -3.05
N PRO A 200 9.93 32.34 -3.28
CA PRO A 200 10.16 32.97 -4.58
C PRO A 200 10.62 31.91 -5.59
N CYS A 201 9.89 31.79 -6.70
CA CYS A 201 10.29 30.97 -7.85
C CYS A 201 11.67 31.40 -8.36
N ARG A 202 12.73 30.64 -8.03
CA ARG A 202 13.91 30.59 -8.89
C ARG A 202 13.57 29.73 -10.10
N SER A 203 13.70 30.32 -11.27
CA SER A 203 13.43 29.71 -12.57
C SER A 203 14.25 28.43 -12.78
N LEU A 204 13.56 27.29 -12.82
CA LEU A 204 14.11 26.05 -13.36
C LEU A 204 14.36 26.22 -14.87
N PRO A 205 15.51 25.78 -15.42
CA PRO A 205 15.77 25.87 -16.85
C PRO A 205 14.82 24.96 -17.67
N PRO A 206 14.47 25.34 -18.91
CA PRO A 206 13.51 24.60 -19.71
C PRO A 206 14.08 23.26 -20.18
N ILE A 207 13.36 22.17 -19.90
CA ILE A 207 13.62 20.84 -20.45
C ILE A 207 13.32 20.87 -21.96
N ARG A 208 14.36 20.97 -22.78
CA ARG A 208 14.25 20.81 -24.24
C ARG A 208 14.33 19.34 -24.61
N SER A 209 13.21 18.75 -25.03
CA SER A 209 13.06 17.93 -26.25
C SER A 209 11.76 17.12 -26.17
N ARG A 210 10.94 17.19 -27.23
CA ARG A 210 9.72 16.40 -27.39
C ARG A 210 10.12 14.93 -27.60
N PRO A 211 9.49 13.96 -26.91
CA PRO A 211 9.67 12.55 -27.27
C PRO A 211 8.97 12.28 -28.61
N THR A 212 9.70 11.67 -29.53
CA THR A 212 9.16 11.12 -30.79
C THR A 212 8.14 10.01 -30.48
N PRO A 213 7.01 9.93 -31.21
CA PRO A 213 6.03 8.88 -30.98
C PRO A 213 6.59 7.51 -31.35
N ILE A 214 6.55 6.58 -30.39
CA ILE A 214 6.90 5.17 -30.57
C ILE A 214 5.87 4.53 -31.52
N ARG A 215 6.35 4.01 -32.65
CA ARG A 215 5.52 3.34 -33.65
C ARG A 215 5.25 1.90 -33.18
N VAL A 216 4.02 1.62 -32.75
CA VAL A 216 3.59 0.26 -32.38
C VAL A 216 3.37 -0.57 -33.65
N PRO A 217 3.99 -1.76 -33.81
CA PRO A 217 3.72 -2.63 -34.95
C PRO A 217 2.32 -3.24 -34.85
N THR A 218 1.56 -3.17 -35.95
CA THR A 218 0.23 -3.76 -36.07
C THR A 218 0.32 -5.30 -36.13
N ARG A 219 -0.44 -5.97 -35.25
CA ARG A 219 -0.53 -7.44 -35.19
C ARG A 219 -1.25 -7.98 -36.44
N PRO A 220 -0.74 -9.01 -37.13
CA PRO A 220 -1.43 -9.59 -38.28
C PRO A 220 -2.73 -10.31 -37.85
N ARG A 221 -3.81 -10.08 -38.60
CA ARG A 221 -5.11 -10.76 -38.40
C ARG A 221 -4.97 -12.24 -38.72
N ARG A 222 -5.37 -13.12 -37.78
CA ARG A 222 -5.49 -14.57 -38.03
C ARG A 222 -6.61 -14.85 -39.04
N PRO A 223 -6.43 -15.78 -39.99
CA PRO A 223 -7.50 -16.19 -40.89
C PRO A 223 -8.57 -16.99 -40.13
N ARG A 224 -9.84 -16.72 -40.41
CA ARG A 224 -10.99 -17.51 -39.93
C ARG A 224 -11.03 -18.83 -40.68
N THR A 225 -10.78 -19.94 -39.99
CA THR A 225 -11.11 -21.28 -40.50
C THR A 225 -12.63 -21.42 -40.59
N ARG A 226 -13.11 -21.75 -41.78
CA ARG A 226 -14.49 -22.09 -42.08
C ARG A 226 -14.65 -23.57 -41.73
N ILE A 227 -15.48 -23.89 -40.74
CA ILE A 227 -15.88 -25.27 -40.44
C ILE A 227 -16.90 -25.67 -41.51
N THR A 228 -16.58 -26.70 -42.28
CA THR A 228 -17.53 -27.52 -43.05
C THR A 228 -17.74 -28.82 -42.33
#